data_AF-A0A0R1ZHZ0-F1
#
_entry.id   AF-A0A0R1ZHZ0-F1
#
_cell.length_a   1.000
_cell.length_b   1.000
_cell.length_c   1.000
_cell.angle_alpha   90.00
_cell.angle_beta   90.00
_cell.angle_gamma   90.00
#
_symmetry.space_group_name_H-M   'P 1'
#
loop_
_entity.id
_entity.type
_entity.pdbx_description
1 polymer ?
#
loop_
_entity_poly.entity_id
_entity_poly.type
_entity_poly.pdbx_seq_one_letter_code
_entity_poly.pdbx_strand_id
1 'polypeptide(L)'
;MVREKLFNLIAKYAIFVYGLIFAGASWLFFKTDYFQLHYSTNALYRATHNIEKMGYSRLSGNEMQLNNPVMITLLVIGVVLGAFLIVQKRTNMIAHIGALLLFMGAVIPLLPPYDENLITRMLLAIGLISFAAIVQFILIFNHNADPTPI
;
A
#
# COMPACT_ATOMS: atom_id res chain seq x y z
N MET A 1 -25.70 -21.15 3.79
CA MET A 1 -26.07 -20.56 2.47
C MET A 1 -25.83 -19.04 2.35
N VAL A 2 -26.53 -18.14 3.06
CA VAL A 2 -26.29 -16.67 2.90
C VAL A 2 -24.90 -16.25 3.37
N ARG A 3 -24.45 -16.76 4.52
CA ARG A 3 -23.14 -16.45 5.11
C ARG A 3 -21.96 -16.86 4.21
N GLU A 4 -22.08 -18.00 3.53
CA GLU A 4 -21.06 -18.52 2.61
C GLU A 4 -20.99 -17.69 1.32
N LYS A 5 -22.14 -17.31 0.75
CA LYS A 5 -22.19 -16.42 -0.41
C LYS A 5 -21.54 -15.07 -0.11
N LEU A 6 -21.81 -14.50 1.06
CA LEU A 6 -21.21 -13.23 1.49
C LEU A 6 -19.69 -13.35 1.64
N PHE A 7 -19.23 -14.43 2.25
CA PHE A 7 -17.79 -14.71 2.43
C PHE A 7 -17.06 -14.86 1.11
N ASN A 8 -17.70 -15.55 0.16
CA ASN A 8 -17.18 -15.77 -1.18
C ASN A 8 -17.07 -14.47 -1.97
N LEU A 9 -18.09 -13.60 -1.87
CA LEU A 9 -18.06 -12.25 -2.43
C LEU A 9 -16.94 -11.39 -1.85
N ILE A 10 -16.78 -11.42 -0.52
CA ILE A 10 -15.71 -10.68 0.16
C ILE A 10 -14.35 -11.18 -0.32
N ALA A 11 -14.09 -12.49 -0.29
CA ALA A 11 -12.81 -13.05 -0.76
C ALA A 11 -12.52 -12.73 -2.24
N LYS A 12 -13.57 -12.66 -3.07
CA LYS A 12 -13.46 -12.34 -4.50
C LYS A 12 -13.02 -10.90 -4.72
N TYR A 13 -13.65 -9.93 -4.07
CA TYR A 13 -13.43 -8.50 -4.34
C TYR A 13 -12.53 -7.77 -3.32
N ALA A 14 -12.18 -8.38 -2.19
CA ALA A 14 -11.49 -7.70 -1.10
C ALA A 14 -10.16 -7.06 -1.53
N ILE A 15 -9.29 -7.78 -2.25
CA ILE A 15 -8.00 -7.23 -2.70
C ILE A 15 -8.22 -6.04 -3.64
N PHE A 16 -9.19 -6.13 -4.55
CA PHE A 16 -9.47 -5.06 -5.50
C PHE A 16 -10.01 -3.80 -4.80
N VAL A 17 -11.02 -3.97 -3.94
CA VAL A 17 -11.59 -2.87 -3.15
C VAL A 17 -10.53 -2.25 -2.24
N TYR A 18 -9.72 -3.07 -1.57
CA TYR A 18 -8.60 -2.59 -0.76
C TYR A 18 -7.60 -1.81 -1.60
N GLY A 19 -7.22 -2.31 -2.78
CA GLY A 19 -6.31 -1.63 -3.69
C GLY A 19 -6.80 -0.24 -4.10
N LEU A 20 -8.09 -0.07 -4.38
CA LEU A 20 -8.69 1.23 -4.69
C LEU A 20 -8.62 2.19 -3.50
N ILE A 21 -8.96 1.71 -2.30
CA ILE A 21 -8.89 2.51 -1.06
C ILE A 21 -7.44 2.93 -0.79
N PHE A 22 -6.49 1.99 -0.91
CA PHE A 22 -5.07 2.25 -0.68
C PHE A 22 -4.50 3.24 -1.70
N ALA A 23 -4.87 3.12 -2.99
CA ALA A 23 -4.46 4.06 -4.02
C ALA A 23 -5.01 5.47 -3.77
N GLY A 24 -6.29 5.58 -3.40
CA GLY A 24 -6.92 6.86 -3.04
C GLY A 24 -6.27 7.52 -1.83
N ALA A 25 -6.02 6.74 -0.77
CA ALA A 25 -5.34 7.21 0.43
C ALA A 25 -3.89 7.62 0.15
N SER A 26 -3.17 6.84 -0.66
CA SER A 26 -1.81 7.15 -1.07
C SER A 26 -1.77 8.44 -1.90
N TRP A 27 -2.71 8.65 -2.83
CA TRP A 27 -2.80 9.89 -3.58
C TRP A 27 -3.06 11.09 -2.65
N LEU A 28 -4.00 10.97 -1.71
CA LEU A 28 -4.26 12.02 -0.73
C LEU A 28 -3.01 12.32 0.10
N PHE A 29 -2.34 11.28 0.61
CA PHE A 29 -1.10 11.39 1.37
C PHE A 29 0.00 12.13 0.58
N PHE A 30 0.24 11.74 -0.67
CA PHE A 30 1.18 12.46 -1.54
C PHE A 30 0.72 13.86 -1.92
N LYS A 31 -0.57 14.18 -1.83
CA LYS A 31 -1.08 15.52 -2.12
C LYS A 31 -0.96 16.46 -0.91
N THR A 32 -1.17 15.94 0.30
CA THR A 32 -1.19 16.75 1.54
C THR A 32 0.15 16.82 2.23
N ASP A 33 0.89 15.71 2.24
CA ASP A 33 2.06 15.53 3.11
C ASP A 33 3.37 15.56 2.31
N TYR A 34 3.31 15.62 0.97
CA TYR A 34 4.49 15.73 0.11
C TYR A 34 4.89 17.19 -0.09
N PHE A 35 5.78 17.69 0.77
CA PHE A 35 6.40 18.99 0.60
C PHE A 35 7.67 18.87 -0.25
N GLN A 36 7.62 19.37 -1.49
CA GLN A 36 8.83 19.64 -2.27
C GLN A 36 9.38 21.01 -1.85
N LEU A 37 10.44 21.03 -1.06
CA LEU A 37 11.21 22.25 -0.82
C LEU A 37 11.82 22.73 -2.14
N HIS A 38 11.49 23.94 -2.56
CA HIS A 38 12.02 24.50 -3.80
C HIS A 38 13.50 24.87 -3.60
N TYR A 39 14.37 24.42 -4.50
CA TYR A 39 15.79 24.77 -4.46
C TYR A 39 15.93 26.29 -4.67
N SER A 40 16.25 27.02 -3.59
CA SER A 40 16.46 28.46 -3.62
C SER A 40 17.84 28.80 -3.06
N THR A 41 18.59 29.67 -3.74
CA THR A 41 19.89 30.18 -3.29
C THR A 41 19.76 31.31 -2.26
N ASN A 42 18.54 31.79 -2.00
CA ASN A 42 18.27 32.90 -1.09
C ASN A 42 18.50 32.47 0.37
N ALA A 43 19.49 33.08 1.03
CA ALA A 43 19.84 32.81 2.43
C ALA A 43 18.69 33.03 3.41
N LEU A 44 17.78 33.97 3.12
CA LEU A 44 16.64 34.29 3.98
C LEU A 44 15.57 33.20 3.90
N TYR A 45 15.29 32.69 2.70
CA TYR A 45 14.42 31.52 2.46
C TYR A 45 14.97 30.26 3.13
N ARG A 46 16.30 30.07 3.05
CA ARG A 46 17.04 28.98 3.71
C ARG A 46 16.94 28.99 5.21
N ALA A 47 17.08 30.17 5.82
CA ALA A 47 17.02 30.36 7.26
C ALA A 47 15.57 30.19 7.77
N THR A 48 14.57 30.69 7.06
CA THR A 48 13.16 30.52 7.45
C THR A 48 12.69 29.07 7.36
N HIS A 49 13.19 28.31 6.39
CA HIS A 49 12.82 26.92 6.17
C HIS A 49 13.88 25.92 6.70
N ASN A 50 14.84 26.37 7.52
CA ASN A 50 15.91 25.54 8.11
C ASN A 50 16.64 24.61 7.11
N ILE A 51 16.80 25.03 5.85
CA ILE A 51 17.30 24.17 4.77
C ILE A 51 18.76 23.73 5.00
N GLU A 52 19.55 24.51 5.74
CA GLU A 52 20.91 24.15 6.13
C GLU A 52 21.01 22.98 7.11
N LYS A 53 19.97 22.75 7.92
CA LYS A 53 19.85 21.50 8.70
C LYS A 53 19.35 20.33 7.85
N MET A 54 18.69 20.61 6.72
CA MET A 54 17.95 19.62 5.94
C MET A 54 18.64 19.15 4.65
N GLY A 55 19.71 19.81 4.20
CA GLY A 55 20.58 19.33 3.13
C GLY A 55 19.98 19.40 1.72
N TYR A 56 20.64 20.12 0.81
CA TYR A 56 20.11 20.53 -0.49
C TYR A 56 19.85 19.47 -1.57
N SER A 57 20.15 18.21 -1.27
CA SER A 57 19.86 17.08 -2.15
C SER A 57 19.79 15.79 -1.36
N ARG A 58 19.39 15.91 -0.09
CA ARG A 58 19.07 14.79 0.75
C ARG A 58 17.55 14.69 0.82
N LEU A 59 17.02 13.75 0.04
CA LEU A 59 15.99 12.83 0.53
C LEU A 59 16.55 12.03 1.75
N SER A 60 17.36 12.64 2.64
CA SER A 60 17.87 11.94 3.83
C SER A 60 16.74 11.91 4.82
N GLY A 61 16.35 10.68 5.15
CA GLY A 61 15.20 10.33 5.94
C GLY A 61 14.88 11.35 7.02
N ASN A 62 13.70 11.96 6.92
CA ASN A 62 12.73 11.92 8.01
C ASN A 62 11.46 12.75 7.80
N GLU A 63 11.22 13.42 6.67
CA GLU A 63 10.02 14.27 6.61
C GLU A 63 8.74 13.52 6.26
N MET A 64 8.84 12.43 5.48
CA MET A 64 7.79 11.40 5.46
C MET A 64 8.21 10.24 6.35
N GLN A 65 8.23 10.44 7.66
CA GLN A 65 8.06 9.30 8.56
C GLN A 65 6.67 8.72 8.32
N LEU A 66 6.53 7.39 8.36
CA LEU A 66 5.23 6.73 8.32
C LEU A 66 4.56 6.93 9.69
N ASN A 67 4.21 8.18 9.99
CA ASN A 67 3.53 8.60 11.22
C ASN A 67 2.08 8.98 10.93
N ASN A 68 1.66 8.98 9.66
CA ASN A 68 0.27 9.17 9.30
C ASN A 68 -0.53 7.92 9.76
N PRO A 69 -1.39 8.05 10.79
CA PRO A 69 -2.07 6.90 11.39
C PRO A 69 -3.02 6.21 10.40
N VAL A 70 -3.54 6.94 9.40
CA VAL A 70 -4.40 6.40 8.36
C VAL A 70 -3.60 5.45 7.46
N MET A 71 -2.41 5.87 7.02
CA MET A 71 -1.55 5.02 6.18
C MET A 71 -1.05 3.78 6.92
N ILE A 72 -0.66 3.94 8.19
CA ILE A 72 -0.27 2.79 9.04
C ILE A 72 -1.45 1.82 9.17
N THR A 73 -2.65 2.32 9.49
CA THR A 73 -3.84 1.49 9.66
C THR A 73 -4.17 0.73 8.37
N LEU A 74 -4.10 1.40 7.21
CA LEU A 74 -4.32 0.75 5.93
C LEU A 74 -3.30 -0.36 5.68
N LEU A 75 -2.01 -0.10 5.88
CA LEU A 75 -0.97 -1.11 5.73
C LEU A 75 -1.21 -2.31 6.65
N VAL A 76 -1.54 -2.10 7.93
CA VAL A 76 -1.87 -3.17 8.87
C VAL A 76 -3.08 -3.98 8.40
N ILE A 77 -4.14 -3.32 7.91
CA ILE A 77 -5.30 -4.00 7.31
C ILE A 77 -4.87 -4.84 6.10
N GLY A 78 -3.98 -4.31 5.26
CA GLY A 78 -3.42 -5.02 4.11
C GLY A 78 -2.65 -6.28 4.50
N VAL A 79 -1.83 -6.21 5.57
CA VAL A 79 -1.11 -7.35 6.13
C VAL A 79 -2.08 -8.42 6.62
N VAL A 80 -3.08 -8.03 7.43
CA VAL A 80 -4.08 -8.96 7.97
C VAL A 80 -4.90 -9.61 6.84
N LEU A 81 -5.35 -8.82 5.87
CA LEU A 81 -6.12 -9.29 4.73
C LEU A 81 -5.31 -10.24 3.85
N GLY A 82 -4.05 -9.88 3.53
CA GLY A 82 -3.15 -10.71 2.76
C GLY A 82 -2.88 -12.05 3.45
N ALA A 83 -2.53 -12.03 4.74
CA ALA A 83 -2.31 -13.25 5.52
C ALA A 83 -3.57 -14.14 5.57
N PHE A 84 -4.74 -13.53 5.80
CA PHE A 84 -6.01 -14.23 5.84
C PHE A 84 -6.32 -14.95 4.51
N LEU A 85 -6.13 -14.27 3.38
CA LEU A 85 -6.38 -14.83 2.05
C LEU A 85 -5.37 -15.92 1.64
N ILE A 86 -4.12 -15.85 2.14
CA ILE A 86 -3.09 -16.88 1.91
C ILE A 86 -3.41 -18.17 2.66
N VAL A 87 -3.91 -18.08 3.89
CA VAL A 87 -4.22 -19.28 4.72
C VAL A 87 -5.50 -19.98 4.25
N GLN A 88 -6.33 -19.31 3.45
CA GLN A 88 -7.59 -19.86 2.98
C GLN A 88 -7.37 -20.98 1.96
N LYS A 89 -7.54 -22.25 2.37
CA LYS A 89 -7.35 -23.44 1.53
C LYS A 89 -8.21 -23.53 0.25
N ARG A 90 -9.17 -22.63 0.04
CA ARG A 90 -10.21 -22.73 -1.02
C ARG A 90 -10.02 -21.75 -2.18
N THR A 91 -8.93 -21.00 -2.21
CA THR A 91 -8.64 -20.04 -3.27
C THR A 91 -7.72 -20.67 -4.33
N ASN A 92 -7.88 -20.25 -5.58
CA ASN A 92 -7.00 -20.69 -6.67
C ASN A 92 -5.55 -20.27 -6.41
N MET A 93 -4.58 -21.02 -6.94
CA MET A 93 -3.14 -20.70 -6.81
C MET A 93 -2.82 -19.27 -7.27
N ILE A 94 -3.48 -18.78 -8.32
CA ILE A 94 -3.26 -17.41 -8.83
C ILE A 94 -3.83 -16.35 -7.87
N ALA A 95 -4.93 -16.64 -7.17
CA ALA A 95 -5.46 -15.75 -6.14
C ALA A 95 -4.52 -15.68 -4.92
N HIS A 96 -3.81 -16.77 -4.60
CA HIS A 96 -2.75 -16.76 -3.58
C HIS A 96 -1.57 -15.87 -3.98
N ILE A 97 -1.20 -15.81 -5.27
CA ILE A 97 -0.16 -14.89 -5.75
C ILE A 97 -0.60 -13.44 -5.52
N GLY A 98 -1.84 -13.09 -5.84
CA GLY A 98 -2.39 -11.76 -5.55
C GLY A 98 -2.36 -11.43 -4.06
N ALA A 99 -2.78 -12.36 -3.20
CA ALA A 99 -2.74 -12.19 -1.75
C ALA A 99 -1.31 -12.05 -1.20
N LEU A 100 -0.34 -12.77 -1.77
CA LEU A 100 1.07 -12.69 -1.39
C LEU A 100 1.70 -11.36 -1.81
N LEU A 101 1.39 -10.87 -3.00
CA LEU A 101 1.82 -9.54 -3.47
C LEU A 101 1.24 -8.42 -2.60
N LEU A 102 -0.05 -8.51 -2.24
CA LEU A 102 -0.68 -7.60 -1.28
C LEU A 102 0.05 -7.62 0.07
N PHE A 103 0.28 -8.83 0.62
CA PHE A 103 0.96 -9.00 1.90
C PHE A 103 2.36 -8.38 1.87
N MET A 104 3.19 -8.72 0.88
CA MET A 104 4.53 -8.15 0.75
C MET A 104 4.49 -6.63 0.57
N GLY A 105 3.60 -6.13 -0.28
CA GLY A 105 3.43 -4.70 -0.51
C GLY A 105 3.04 -3.93 0.75
N ALA A 106 2.21 -4.52 1.62
CA ALA A 106 1.82 -3.92 2.88
C ALA A 106 2.90 -4.02 3.97
N VAL A 107 3.70 -5.08 3.97
CA VAL A 107 4.78 -5.29 4.96
C VAL A 107 5.98 -4.38 4.68
N ILE A 108 6.38 -4.19 3.43
CA ILE A 108 7.63 -3.48 3.07
C ILE A 108 7.76 -2.08 3.70
N PRO A 109 6.72 -1.22 3.68
CA PRO A 109 6.79 0.08 4.35
C PRO A 109 6.86 0.01 5.88
N LEU A 110 6.41 -1.10 6.47
CA LEU A 110 6.38 -1.31 7.93
C LEU A 110 7.70 -1.88 8.48
N LEU A 111 8.60 -2.36 7.62
CA LEU A 111 9.87 -2.95 8.05
C LEU A 111 10.86 -1.87 8.53
N PRO A 112 11.66 -2.13 9.59
CA PRO A 112 12.80 -1.30 9.92
C PRO A 112 13.95 -1.48 8.90
N PRO A 113 14.90 -0.54 8.79
CA PRO A 113 15.00 0.71 9.55
C PRO A 113 14.04 1.80 9.03
N TYR A 114 13.44 2.59 9.93
CA TYR A 114 12.50 3.67 9.59
C TYR A 114 13.20 4.95 9.13
N ASP A 115 14.52 5.00 9.24
CA ASP A 115 15.36 6.16 8.95
C ASP A 115 15.78 6.23 7.46
N GLU A 116 15.38 5.23 6.67
CA GLU A 116 15.61 5.17 5.22
C GLU A 116 14.52 5.91 4.42
N ASN A 117 14.74 6.05 3.11
CA ASN A 117 13.81 6.74 2.22
C ASN A 117 12.46 6.01 2.11
N LEU A 118 11.48 6.42 2.92
CA LEU A 118 10.13 5.85 2.95
C LEU A 118 9.44 5.94 1.58
N ILE A 119 9.73 6.97 0.79
CA ILE A 119 9.11 7.17 -0.53
C ILE A 119 9.37 5.97 -1.43
N THR A 120 10.58 5.44 -1.47
CA THR A 120 10.91 4.26 -2.29
C THR A 120 10.10 3.04 -1.85
N ARG A 121 9.95 2.82 -0.53
CA ARG A 121 9.16 1.72 0.02
C ARG A 121 7.67 1.89 -0.25
N MET A 122 7.16 3.12 -0.15
CA MET A 122 5.77 3.46 -0.45
C MET A 122 5.45 3.31 -1.94
N LEU A 123 6.35 3.73 -2.84
CA LEU A 123 6.20 3.51 -4.27
C LEU A 123 6.20 2.01 -4.61
N LEU A 124 7.08 1.24 -3.97
CA LEU A 124 7.13 -0.21 -4.12
C LEU A 124 5.82 -0.85 -3.60
N ALA A 125 5.33 -0.43 -2.44
CA ALA A 125 4.05 -0.87 -1.88
C ALA A 125 2.88 -0.57 -2.82
N ILE A 126 2.81 0.66 -3.37
CA ILE A 126 1.79 1.05 -4.35
C ILE A 126 1.88 0.16 -5.58
N GLY A 127 3.08 -0.08 -6.10
CA GLY A 127 3.29 -0.98 -7.24
C GLY A 127 2.77 -2.40 -6.97
N LEU A 128 3.18 -3.01 -5.86
CA LEU A 128 2.78 -4.38 -5.49
C LEU A 128 1.29 -4.50 -5.20
N ILE A 129 0.71 -3.58 -4.43
CA ILE A 129 -0.71 -3.60 -4.05
C ILE A 129 -1.60 -3.34 -5.28
N SER A 130 -1.21 -2.40 -6.14
CA SER A 130 -1.96 -2.11 -7.38
C SER A 130 -1.89 -3.29 -8.34
N PHE A 131 -0.71 -3.89 -8.50
CA PHE A 131 -0.55 -5.08 -9.33
C PHE A 131 -1.36 -6.27 -8.79
N ALA A 132 -1.35 -6.49 -7.46
CA ALA A 132 -2.20 -7.49 -6.81
C ALA A 132 -3.70 -7.25 -7.10
N ALA A 133 -4.16 -6.01 -7.01
CA ALA A 133 -5.53 -5.63 -7.30
C ALA A 133 -5.91 -5.87 -8.77
N ILE A 134 -5.02 -5.53 -9.71
CA ILE A 134 -5.21 -5.78 -11.15
C ILE A 134 -5.26 -7.29 -11.44
N VAL A 135 -4.31 -8.07 -10.90
CA VAL A 135 -4.30 -9.54 -11.06
C VAL A 135 -5.60 -10.12 -10.54
N GLN A 136 -6.04 -9.72 -9.35
CA GLN A 136 -7.31 -10.16 -8.79
C GLN A 136 -8.50 -9.77 -9.68
N PHE A 137 -8.54 -8.54 -10.18
CA PHE A 137 -9.59 -8.07 -11.07
C PHE A 137 -9.66 -8.89 -12.37
N ILE A 138 -8.52 -9.13 -13.02
CA ILE A 138 -8.43 -9.96 -14.23
C ILE A 138 -8.95 -11.37 -13.95
N LEU A 139 -8.58 -11.96 -12.81
CA LEU A 139 -9.06 -13.28 -12.41
C LEU A 139 -10.57 -13.34 -12.23
N ILE A 140 -11.17 -12.31 -11.62
CA ILE A 140 -12.63 -12.23 -11.43
C ILE A 140 -13.38 -12.23 -12.76
N PHE A 141 -12.84 -11.55 -13.78
CA PHE A 141 -13.48 -11.41 -15.09
C PHE A 141 -13.24 -12.61 -16.01
N ASN A 142 -12.02 -13.15 -16.02
CA ASN A 142 -11.64 -14.20 -16.98
C ASN A 142 -11.97 -15.61 -16.50
N HIS A 143 -11.96 -15.83 -15.20
CA HIS A 143 -12.37 -17.10 -14.61
C HIS A 143 -13.54 -16.73 -13.72
N ASN A 144 -14.67 -17.43 -13.83
CA ASN A 144 -15.62 -17.43 -12.72
C ASN A 144 -14.89 -18.06 -11.53
N ALA A 145 -14.07 -17.26 -10.84
CA ALA A 145 -13.38 -17.59 -9.61
C ALA A 145 -14.42 -17.62 -8.52
N ASP A 146 -15.40 -18.50 -8.71
CA ASP A 146 -16.32 -18.90 -7.69
C ASP A 146 -15.51 -19.85 -6.81
N PRO A 147 -15.32 -19.50 -5.54
CA PRO A 147 -14.76 -20.44 -4.59
C PRO A 147 -15.61 -21.71 -4.66
N THR A 148 -14.93 -22.84 -4.83
CA THR A 148 -15.56 -24.14 -5.12
C THR A 148 -16.73 -24.39 -4.17
N PRO A 149 -17.95 -24.64 -4.69
CA PRO A 149 -19.08 -25.01 -3.86
C PRO A 149 -18.80 -26.36 -3.18
N ILE A 150 -19.36 -26.51 -1.98
CA ILE A 150 -19.26 -27.69 -1.10
C ILE A 150 -19.83 -28.92 -1.80
#